data_AF-A0A9E5MVU3-F1
#
_entry.id   AF-A0A9E5MVU3-F1
#
_cell.length_a   1.000
_cell.length_b   1.000
_cell.length_c   1.000
_cell.angle_alpha   90.00
_cell.angle_beta   90.00
_cell.angle_gamma   90.00
#
_symmetry.space_group_name_H-M   'P 1'
#
loop_
_entity.id
_entity.type
_entity.pdbx_description
1 polymer ?
#
loop_
_entity_poly.entity_id
_entity_poly.type
_entity_poly.pdbx_seq_one_letter_code
_entity_poly.pdbx_strand_id
1 'polypeptide(L)' 'LGLVVHPYTFRDDALPEGFASIDELYAFAIGDLSVDGLFTDFPDSAVRFLRKRQ' A
#
# COMPACT_ATOMS: atom_id res chain seq x y z
N LEU A 1 -0.82 -19.81 12.66
CA LEU A 1 -0.05 -20.07 11.42
C LEU A 1 1.19 -19.16 11.29
N GLY A 2 1.20 -17.93 11.84
CA GLY A 2 2.42 -17.12 11.90
C GLY A 2 2.97 -16.73 10.52
N LEU A 3 2.08 -16.62 9.53
CA LEU A 3 2.42 -16.29 8.15
C LEU A 3 2.37 -14.78 7.96
N VAL A 4 3.35 -14.26 7.21
CA VAL A 4 3.34 -12.88 6.74
C VAL A 4 2.58 -12.78 5.42
N VAL A 5 1.94 -11.63 5.18
CA VAL A 5 1.10 -11.36 4.02
C VAL A 5 1.64 -10.15 3.26
N HIS A 6 2.14 -10.38 2.04
CA HIS A 6 2.67 -9.34 1.15
C HIS A 6 1.89 -9.32 -0.18
N PRO A 7 0.78 -8.57 -0.30
CA PRO A 7 0.03 -8.45 -1.55
C PRO A 7 0.80 -7.74 -2.65
N TYR A 8 0.42 -8.03 -3.89
CA TYR A 8 0.96 -7.43 -5.11
C TYR A 8 -0.18 -7.13 -6.10
N THR A 9 -0.09 -6.16 -7.02
CA THR A 9 0.92 -5.09 -7.14
C THR A 9 0.23 -3.74 -7.00
N PHE A 10 0.74 -2.88 -6.12
CA PHE A 10 0.24 -1.53 -5.93
C PHE A 10 0.81 -0.63 -7.03
N ARG A 11 -0.08 0.09 -7.71
CA ARG A 11 0.26 0.87 -8.90
C ARG A 11 -0.42 2.23 -8.86
N ASP A 12 0.39 3.29 -8.87
CA ASP A 12 -0.07 4.67 -8.88
C ASP A 12 -0.87 5.02 -10.14
N ASP A 13 -0.53 4.36 -11.26
CA ASP A 13 -1.13 4.57 -12.58
C ASP A 13 -2.37 3.69 -12.86
N ALA A 14 -2.74 2.81 -11.93
CA ALA A 14 -3.81 1.83 -12.11
C ALA A 14 -4.52 1.52 -10.77
N LEU A 15 -5.16 2.55 -10.20
CA LEU A 15 -5.90 2.39 -8.94
C LEU A 15 -7.15 1.51 -9.11
N PRO A 16 -7.47 0.63 -8.14
CA PRO A 16 -8.74 -0.08 -8.11
C PRO A 16 -9.91 0.90 -7.96
N GLU A 17 -11.09 0.51 -8.44
CA GLU A 17 -12.31 1.29 -8.24
C GLU A 17 -12.56 1.53 -6.74
N GLY A 18 -12.96 2.75 -6.39
CA GLY A 18 -13.25 3.17 -5.01
C GLY A 18 -12.11 3.87 -4.28
N PHE A 19 -10.89 3.88 -4.83
CA PHE A 19 -9.77 4.66 -4.30
C PHE A 19 -9.51 5.90 -5.15
N ALA A 20 -9.47 7.07 -4.52
CA ALA A 20 -9.20 8.33 -5.22
C ALA A 20 -7.70 8.62 -5.35
N SER A 21 -6.86 7.96 -4.55
CA SER A 21 -5.40 8.11 -4.62
C SER A 21 -4.66 6.87 -4.13
N ILE A 22 -3.37 6.78 -4.49
CA ILE A 22 -2.50 5.72 -3.97
C ILE A 22 -2.30 5.83 -2.45
N ASP A 23 -2.26 7.04 -1.89
CA ASP A 23 -2.11 7.26 -0.45
C ASP A 23 -3.32 6.68 0.32
N GLU A 24 -4.54 6.74 -0.24
CA GLU A 24 -5.73 6.07 0.34
C GLU A 24 -5.62 4.54 0.28
N LEU A 25 -5.18 4.00 -0.85
CA LEU A 25 -4.99 2.55 -1.00
C LEU A 25 -3.93 2.02 -0.03
N TYR A 26 -2.83 2.76 0.16
CA TYR A 26 -1.81 2.42 1.17
C TYR A 26 -2.37 2.55 2.60
N ALA A 27 -3.17 3.58 2.89
CA ALA A 27 -3.79 3.73 4.19
C ALA A 27 -4.70 2.55 4.54
N PHE A 28 -5.51 2.10 3.59
CA PHE A 28 -6.37 0.93 3.75
C PHE A 28 -5.54 -0.37 3.93
N ALA A 29 -4.59 -0.64 3.04
CA ALA A 29 -3.83 -1.90 3.10
C ALA A 29 -2.92 -1.99 4.34
N ILE A 30 -2.20 -0.92 4.67
CA ILE A 30 -1.23 -0.90 5.77
C ILE A 30 -1.91 -0.61 7.10
N GLY A 31 -2.93 0.25 7.11
CA GLY A 31 -3.67 0.60 8.32
C GLY A 31 -4.74 -0.43 8.65
N ASP A 32 -5.76 -0.56 7.79
CA ASP A 32 -6.96 -1.31 8.11
C ASP A 32 -6.76 -2.83 7.95
N LEU A 33 -6.10 -3.25 6.86
CA LEU A 33 -5.80 -4.66 6.63
C LEU A 33 -4.55 -5.14 7.38
N SER A 34 -3.71 -4.21 7.84
CA SER A 34 -2.47 -4.50 8.57
C SER A 34 -1.57 -5.52 7.87
N VAL A 35 -1.36 -5.37 6.55
CA VAL A 35 -0.44 -6.23 5.79
C VAL A 35 1.00 -6.03 6.26
N ASP A 36 1.80 -7.10 6.28
CA ASP A 36 3.18 -7.07 6.78
C ASP A 36 4.15 -6.34 5.83
N GLY A 37 3.75 -6.20 4.57
CA GLY A 37 4.51 -5.60 3.49
C GLY A 37 3.69 -5.61 2.20
N LEU A 38 4.19 -5.03 1.12
CA LEU A 38 3.51 -5.04 -0.18
C LEU A 38 4.53 -4.92 -1.32
N PHE A 39 4.12 -5.34 -2.51
CA PHE A 39 4.87 -5.09 -3.74
C PHE A 39 4.24 -3.93 -4.52
N THR A 40 5.08 -3.05 -5.03
CA THR A 40 4.69 -1.87 -5.80
C THR A 40 5.68 -1.62 -6.94
N ASP A 41 5.17 -1.14 -8.07
CA ASP A 41 6.01 -0.68 -9.20
C ASP A 41 6.55 0.75 -8.95
N PHE A 42 6.03 1.45 -7.93
CA PHE A 42 6.35 2.83 -7.57
C PHE A 42 6.87 2.90 -6.12
N PRO A 43 8.09 2.39 -5.84
CA PRO A 43 8.62 2.28 -4.49
C PRO A 43 8.80 3.65 -3.80
N ASP A 44 9.04 4.72 -4.56
CA ASP A 44 9.14 6.08 -4.07
C ASP A 44 7.84 6.58 -3.43
N SER A 45 6.69 6.26 -4.03
CA SER A 45 5.37 6.59 -3.47
C SER A 45 5.10 5.87 -2.15
N ALA A 46 5.40 4.57 -2.08
CA ALA A 46 5.26 3.80 -0.84
C ALA A 46 6.18 4.35 0.28
N VAL A 47 7.44 4.62 -0.02
CA VAL A 47 8.39 5.20 0.96
C VAL A 47 7.94 6.59 1.41
N ARG A 48 7.47 7.44 0.49
CA ARG A 48 6.91 8.76 0.81
C ARG A 48 5.73 8.65 1.76
N PHE A 49 4.78 7.75 1.48
CA PHE A 49 3.62 7.50 2.34
C PHE A 49 4.04 7.07 3.75
N LEU A 50 4.93 6.08 3.86
CA LEU A 50 5.42 5.57 5.15
C LEU A 50 6.13 6.65 5.98
N ARG A 51 6.93 7.51 5.34
CA ARG A 51 7.60 8.64 6.02
C ARG A 51 6.62 9.70 6.54
N LYS A 52 5.48 9.91 5.89
CA LYS A 52 4.44 10.84 6.38
C LYS A 52 3.68 10.31 7.60
N ARG A 53 3.69 8.99 7.84
CA ARG A 53 3.03 8.34 8.99
C ARG A 53 3.86 8.35 10.28
N GLN A 54 5.16 8.67 10.20
CA GLN A 54 6.03 8.88 11.37
C GLN A 54 5.84 10.29 11.93
#